data_AF-A0A1L5KF77-F1
#
_entry.id   AF-A0A1L5KF77-F1
#
_cell.length_a   1.000
_cell.length_b   1.000
_cell.length_c   1.000
_cell.angle_alpha   90.00
_cell.angle_beta   90.00
_cell.angle_gamma   90.00
#
_symmetry.space_group_name_H-M   'P 1'
#
loop_
_entity.id
_entity.type
_entity.pdbx_description
1 polymer ?
#
loop_
_entity_poly.entity_id
_entity_poly.type
_entity_poly.pdbx_seq_one_letter_code
_entity_poly.pdbx_strand_id
1 'polypeptide(L)' 'MNRVFHSGAVSDTIEASGGMNMQIRLAENIRALRRQHRFTQEQLAESLGVTPGAVYKWEAGVSHS' A
#
# COMPACT_ATOMS: atom_id res chain seq x y z
N MET A 1 -33.85 36.73 5.33
CA MET A 1 -33.32 35.88 4.24
C MET A 1 -31.89 36.35 3.99
N ASN A 2 -30.82 35.58 4.15
CA ASN A 2 -30.58 34.21 3.70
C ASN A 2 -29.68 33.47 4.70
N ARG A 3 -29.98 32.19 4.95
CA ARG A 3 -29.30 31.32 5.91
C ARG A 3 -27.92 30.91 5.36
N VAL A 4 -26.91 30.99 6.23
CA VAL A 4 -25.58 30.42 6.01
C VAL A 4 -25.73 28.90 5.94
N PHE A 5 -25.27 28.30 4.85
CA PHE A 5 -25.24 26.84 4.69
C PHE A 5 -23.81 26.34 4.51
N HIS A 6 -23.64 25.11 5.00
CA HIS A 6 -22.55 24.13 4.79
C HIS A 6 -21.37 24.27 5.77
N SER A 7 -21.38 23.62 6.94
CA SER A 7 -21.39 22.16 7.19
C SER A 7 -20.13 21.45 6.69
N GLY A 8 -19.27 21.09 7.63
CA GLY A 8 -18.79 19.71 7.74
C GLY A 8 -17.49 19.36 7.01
N ALA A 9 -16.44 19.26 7.82
CA ALA A 9 -15.23 18.45 7.63
C ALA A 9 -14.23 18.91 6.56
N VAL A 10 -13.02 19.25 7.01
CA VAL A 10 -11.79 18.49 6.77
C VAL A 10 -10.60 19.45 6.82
N SER A 11 -10.00 19.64 7.98
CA SER A 11 -8.60 20.05 8.09
C SER A 11 -8.08 19.77 9.50
N ASP A 12 -8.35 18.56 9.99
CA ASP A 12 -7.62 18.05 11.14
C ASP A 12 -6.32 17.44 10.63
N THR A 13 -5.27 18.24 10.74
CA THR A 13 -3.93 17.86 11.18
C THR A 13 -3.43 16.51 10.64
N ILE A 14 -2.71 16.54 9.51
CA ILE A 14 -1.75 15.48 9.22
C ILE A 14 -0.58 15.67 10.18
N GLU A 15 -0.65 15.02 11.34
CA GLU A 15 0.49 14.81 12.23
C GLU A 15 1.49 13.91 11.51
N ALA A 16 2.45 14.54 10.84
CA ALA A 16 3.66 13.89 10.40
C ALA A 16 4.51 13.53 11.63
N SER A 17 4.23 12.39 12.26
CA SER A 17 5.08 11.81 13.29
C SER A 17 5.14 10.30 13.10
N GLY A 18 6.35 9.79 12.82
CA GLY A 18 6.58 8.35 12.79
C GLY A 18 7.68 7.89 11.84
N GLY A 19 8.91 8.34 12.06
CA GLY A 19 10.14 7.57 11.80
C GLY A 19 10.31 6.92 10.43
N MET A 20 11.12 7.54 9.59
CA MET A 20 11.75 6.91 8.42
C MET A 20 12.70 5.78 8.86
N ASN A 21 12.15 4.62 9.23
CA ASN A 21 12.90 3.37 9.21
C ASN A 21 13.07 2.97 7.73
N MET A 22 14.01 3.64 7.05
CA MET A 22 14.41 3.42 5.66
C MET A 22 15.06 2.04 5.41
N GLN A 23 14.74 1.03 6.23
CA GLN A 23 14.80 -0.36 5.79
C GLN A 23 13.62 -0.54 4.85
N ILE A 24 13.88 -0.40 3.55
CA ILE A 24 12.91 -0.72 2.50
C ILE A 24 12.43 -2.14 2.74
N ARG A 25 11.30 -2.29 3.43
CA ARG A 25 10.61 -3.57 3.58
C ARG A 25 9.88 -3.80 2.28
N LEU A 26 10.64 -4.14 1.23
CA LEU A 26 10.16 -4.39 -0.13
C LEU A 26 8.91 -5.30 -0.11
N ALA A 27 8.94 -6.32 0.73
CA ALA A 27 7.84 -7.23 1.00
C ALA A 27 6.54 -6.53 1.44
N GLU A 28 6.64 -5.62 2.41
CA GLU A 28 5.50 -4.87 2.94
C GLU A 28 4.97 -3.86 1.92
N ASN A 29 5.86 -3.19 1.18
CA ASN A 29 5.48 -2.24 0.14
C ASN A 29 4.76 -2.93 -1.02
N ILE A 30 5.26 -4.07 -1.50
CA ILE A 30 4.59 -4.87 -2.55
C ILE A 30 3.21 -5.28 -2.07
N ARG A 31 3.10 -5.78 -0.84
CA ARG A 31 1.83 -6.24 -0.27
C ARG A 31 0.83 -5.09 -0.06
N ALA A 32 1.32 -3.92 0.34
CA ALA A 32 0.51 -2.72 0.52
C ALA A 32 -0.05 -2.23 -0.82
N LEU A 33 0.83 -2.05 -1.83
CA LEU A 33 0.44 -1.63 -3.17
C LEU A 33 -0.54 -2.61 -3.81
N ARG A 34 -0.28 -3.92 -3.70
CA ARG A 34 -1.19 -4.95 -4.23
C ARG A 34 -2.60 -4.80 -3.67
N ARG A 35 -2.73 -4.57 -2.36
CA ARG A 35 -4.04 -4.39 -1.71
C ARG A 35 -4.70 -3.07 -2.06
N GLN A 36 -3.95 -1.98 -2.21
CA GLN A 36 -4.48 -0.69 -2.65
C GLN A 36 -5.14 -0.81 -4.03
N HIS A 37 -4.52 -1.58 -4.93
CA HIS A 37 -5.07 -1.87 -6.26
C HIS A 37 -6.04 -3.07 -6.29
N ARG A 38 -6.37 -3.67 -5.14
CA ARG A 38 -7.23 -4.85 -5.00
C ARG A 38 -6.82 -6.06 -5.84
N PHE A 39 -5.52 -6.25 -6.07
CA PHE A 39 -5.00 -7.41 -6.77
C PHE A 39 -4.83 -8.61 -5.85
N THR A 40 -5.06 -9.81 -6.38
CA THR A 40 -4.55 -11.06 -5.77
C THR A 40 -3.07 -11.26 -6.12
N GLN A 41 -2.40 -12.22 -5.47
CA GLN A 41 -1.00 -12.52 -5.81
C GLN A 41 -0.89 -13.08 -7.24
N GLU A 42 -1.88 -13.84 -7.67
CA GLU A 42 -2.01 -14.40 -9.02
C GLU A 42 -2.20 -13.30 -10.07
N GLN A 43 -3.09 -12.34 -9.80
CA GLN A 43 -3.32 -11.20 -10.70
C GLN A 43 -2.09 -10.30 -10.82
N LEU A 44 -1.41 -10.05 -9.70
CA LEU A 44 -0.14 -9.32 -9.73
C LEU A 44 0.92 -10.10 -10.52
N ALA A 45 0.99 -11.42 -10.34
CA ALA A 45 1.94 -12.26 -11.06
C ALA A 45 1.68 -12.29 -12.56
N GLU A 46 0.42 -12.43 -12.97
CA GLU A 46 -0.03 -12.38 -14.37
C GLU A 46 0.33 -11.03 -15.00
N SER A 47 0.05 -9.92 -14.30
CA SER A 47 0.37 -8.57 -14.81
C SER A 47 1.86 -8.31 -14.98
N LEU A 48 2.71 -9.01 -14.21
CA LEU A 48 4.16 -8.89 -14.26
C LEU A 48 4.83 -10.01 -15.08
N GLY A 49 4.06 -10.97 -15.61
CA GLY A 49 4.59 -12.12 -16.34
C GLY A 49 5.47 -13.05 -15.47
N VAL A 50 5.26 -13.06 -14.16
CA VAL A 50 6.00 -13.91 -13.22
C VAL A 50 5.11 -15.01 -12.66
N THR A 51 5.71 -15.97 -11.95
CA THR A 51 4.92 -17.01 -11.26
C THR A 51 4.31 -16.45 -9.96
N PRO A 52 3.11 -16.90 -9.54
CA PRO A 52 2.55 -16.53 -8.23
C PRO A 52 3.49 -16.84 -7.06
N GLY A 53 4.30 -17.89 -7.19
CA GLY A 53 5.34 -18.23 -6.21
C GLY A 53 6.46 -17.18 -6.07
N ALA A 54 6.75 -16.42 -7.13
CA ALA A 54 7.69 -15.29 -7.05
C ALA A 54 7.10 -14.16 -6.21
N VAL A 55 5.83 -13.79 -6.45
CA VAL A 55 5.10 -12.78 -5.66
C VAL A 55 5.00 -13.19 -4.19
N TYR A 56 4.72 -14.46 -3.90
CA TYR A 56 4.74 -14.98 -2.54
C TYR A 56 6.09 -14.78 -1.85
N LYS A 57 7.20 -15.15 -2.52
CA LYS A 57 8.57 -14.98 -1.98
C LYS A 57 8.92 -13.52 -1.72
N TRP A 58 8.50 -12.61 -2.61
CA TRP A 58 8.68 -11.18 -2.43
C TRP A 58 7.91 -10.66 -1.21
N GLU A 59 6.63 -10.99 -1.09
CA GLU A 59 5.79 -10.57 0.04
C GLU A 59 6.16 -11.23 1.38
N ALA A 60 6.80 -12.41 1.34
CA ALA A 60 7.28 -13.11 2.51
C ALA A 60 8.67 -12.64 2.96
N GLY A 61 9.34 -11.77 2.19
CA GLY A 61 10.71 -11.33 2.48
C GLY A 61 11.76 -12.42 2.34
N VAL A 62 11.42 -13.54 1.70
CA VAL A 62 12.32 -14.68 1.45
C VAL A 62 13.03 -14.42 0.12
N SER A 63 13.76 -13.32 0.05
CA SER A 63 14.78 -13.12 -0.98
C SER A 63 16.04 -13.77 -0.43
N HIS A 64 16.29 -15.02 -0.83
CA HIS A 64 17.53 -15.73 -0.49
C HIS A 64 18.71 -14.86 -0.98
N SER A 65 19.70 -14.66 -0.09
CA SER A 65 20.99 -14.03 -0.43
C SER A 65 21.74 -14.85 -1.45
#